data_AF-R1EWH4-F1
#
_entry.id   AF-R1EWH4-F1
#
_cell.length_a   1.000
_cell.length_b   1.000
_cell.length_c   1.000
_cell.angle_alpha   90.00
_cell.angle_beta   90.00
_cell.angle_gamma   90.00
#
_symmetry.space_group_name_H-M   'P 1'
#
loop_
_entity.id
_entity.type
_entity.pdbx_description
1 polymer ?
#
loop_
_entity_poly.entity_id
_entity_poly.type
_entity_poly.pdbx_seq_one_letter_code
_entity_poly.pdbx_strand_id
1 'polypeptide(L)'
;MPPPTVARPPHAPPTHCDVDRVAQRPRTVLLRHPGYPSAHNILLALPGADGPAGGLHHETARIACAVVAANRWDGFLAADAAGAPLDAGPDDILAAREYYFHVPGVPQYPVVPSFREWRFPHGRLPAVWQAAAAAACEARAAPVRAASDLSTALALRDGSCRMSACEETCRVAHLVPRQEEAWFCANAMGSLYAAQTRRVDAAIDDARNAMLLRADLHLTFDQMQFVFVPKPLPPGEPWCPFVVHLLDPLARELRRLYHNVPLQAPLGVTPEYLFARFAWAVFPFLEDFLRHPVARKLLVTSDPDPITLSPQKCALFTRQARRSRSASPKKRGRSAVAEDDDPQEEETEDAEPLPPRRKKARCSPRASPSAASAAKLHNNESNDPPHLSGSQATASDDEFDSICKAHLEQERQRSDPSSAWKAEQDWLAEAVTRPLAQSELRRYWEARGYDVLEEADLDHVSPHAES
;
A
#
# COMPACT_ATOMS: atom_id res chain seq x y z
N MET A 1 24.71 -17.13 -20.22
CA MET A 1 23.31 -17.09 -20.68
C MET A 1 22.54 -16.13 -19.80
N PRO A 2 21.74 -15.19 -20.35
CA PRO A 2 20.79 -14.42 -19.56
C PRO A 2 19.82 -15.38 -18.85
N PRO A 3 19.34 -15.06 -17.64
CA PRO A 3 18.37 -15.90 -16.96
C PRO A 3 17.10 -16.03 -17.83
N PRO A 4 16.42 -17.19 -17.83
CA PRO A 4 15.16 -17.33 -18.53
C PRO A 4 14.16 -16.30 -17.99
N THR A 5 13.64 -15.44 -18.86
CA THR A 5 12.57 -14.51 -18.55
C THR A 5 11.33 -15.33 -18.20
N VAL A 6 11.00 -15.42 -16.91
CA VAL A 6 9.75 -16.06 -16.48
C VAL A 6 8.65 -15.04 -16.66
N ALA A 7 8.00 -15.05 -17.83
CA ALA A 7 6.79 -14.28 -18.05
C ALA A 7 5.71 -14.76 -17.07
N ARG A 8 5.25 -13.87 -16.20
CA ARG A 8 4.16 -14.16 -15.26
C ARG A 8 2.83 -13.71 -15.88
N PRO A 9 1.75 -14.47 -15.70
CA PRO A 9 0.45 -14.09 -16.23
C PRO A 9 0.03 -12.72 -15.66
N PRO A 10 -0.69 -11.90 -16.43
CA PRO A 10 -1.29 -10.67 -15.93
C PRO A 10 -2.27 -10.99 -14.80
N HIS A 11 -2.47 -10.03 -13.90
CA HIS A 11 -3.44 -10.18 -12.81
C HIS A 11 -4.86 -10.30 -13.37
N ALA A 12 -5.67 -11.16 -12.75
CA ALA A 12 -7.10 -11.22 -13.01
C ALA A 12 -7.74 -9.84 -12.72
N PRO A 13 -8.78 -9.46 -13.47
CA PRO A 13 -9.51 -8.25 -13.18
C PRO A 13 -10.08 -8.30 -11.75
N PRO A 14 -10.23 -7.14 -11.09
CA PRO A 14 -10.82 -7.06 -9.77
C PRO A 14 -12.18 -7.75 -9.69
N THR A 15 -12.38 -8.51 -8.61
CA THR A 15 -13.55 -9.37 -8.40
C THR A 15 -14.84 -8.62 -8.09
N HIS A 16 -14.79 -7.30 -7.87
CA HIS A 16 -16.00 -6.47 -7.71
C HIS A 16 -16.57 -6.10 -9.08
N CYS A 17 -17.57 -6.87 -9.52
CA CYS A 17 -18.15 -6.90 -10.87
C CYS A 17 -18.97 -5.68 -11.31
N ASP A 18 -18.85 -4.51 -10.70
CA ASP A 18 -19.71 -3.36 -11.06
C ASP A 18 -18.92 -2.05 -11.18
N VAL A 19 -18.42 -1.79 -12.40
CA VAL A 19 -17.63 -0.61 -12.79
C VAL A 19 -18.39 0.70 -12.46
N ASP A 20 -19.72 0.67 -12.53
CA ASP A 20 -20.58 1.84 -12.28
C ASP A 20 -20.70 2.18 -10.78
N ARG A 21 -20.50 1.20 -9.89
CA ARG A 21 -20.53 1.40 -8.42
C ARG A 21 -19.16 1.72 -7.83
N VAL A 22 -18.09 1.65 -8.62
CA VAL A 22 -16.74 2.05 -8.20
C VAL A 22 -16.65 3.56 -7.90
N ALA A 23 -17.58 4.35 -8.45
CA ALA A 23 -17.69 5.77 -8.14
C ALA A 23 -18.17 6.08 -6.71
N GLN A 24 -18.90 5.15 -6.07
CA GLN A 24 -19.44 5.38 -4.73
C GLN A 24 -18.41 5.02 -3.66
N ARG A 25 -18.24 5.90 -2.67
CA ARG A 25 -17.34 5.68 -1.53
C ARG A 25 -17.82 4.42 -0.76
N PRO A 26 -16.92 3.46 -0.45
CA PRO A 26 -17.31 2.27 0.30
C PRO A 26 -17.86 2.69 1.67
N ARG A 27 -18.91 1.99 2.10
CA ARG A 27 -19.52 2.24 3.42
C ARG A 27 -18.54 1.82 4.50
N THR A 28 -18.42 2.61 5.55
CA THR A 28 -17.64 2.23 6.73
C THR A 28 -18.43 1.25 7.58
N VAL A 29 -17.80 0.15 7.97
CA VAL A 29 -18.30 -0.82 8.94
C VAL A 29 -17.69 -0.50 10.30
N LEU A 30 -18.55 -0.28 11.29
CA LEU A 30 -18.16 0.06 12.66
C LEU A 30 -18.09 -1.21 13.50
N LEU A 31 -16.92 -1.50 14.04
CA LEU A 31 -16.69 -2.60 14.97
C LEU A 31 -16.64 -1.99 16.37
N ARG A 32 -17.54 -2.43 17.25
CA ARG A 32 -17.77 -1.85 18.57
C ARG A 32 -17.27 -2.77 19.68
N HIS A 33 -16.87 -2.15 20.78
CA HIS A 33 -16.50 -2.80 22.01
C HIS A 33 -17.72 -2.89 22.96
N PRO A 34 -18.13 -4.07 23.44
CA PRO A 34 -19.35 -4.23 24.24
C PRO A 34 -19.24 -3.59 25.64
N GLY A 35 -18.08 -3.67 26.29
CA GLY A 35 -17.86 -3.13 27.64
C GLY A 35 -17.72 -1.61 27.78
N TYR A 36 -18.09 -0.78 26.80
CA TYR A 36 -18.05 0.69 26.91
C TYR A 36 -19.39 1.33 26.50
N PRO A 37 -19.69 2.56 26.98
CA PRO A 37 -20.90 3.28 26.59
C PRO A 37 -21.03 3.43 25.08
N SER A 38 -22.26 3.28 24.55
CA SER A 38 -22.56 3.27 23.10
C SER A 38 -22.04 4.50 22.33
N ALA A 39 -21.98 5.66 22.98
CA ALA A 39 -21.45 6.90 22.40
C ALA A 39 -19.92 6.87 22.18
N HIS A 40 -19.20 5.98 22.85
CA HIS A 40 -17.73 5.96 22.92
C HIS A 40 -17.16 4.55 22.78
N ASN A 41 -17.87 3.64 22.12
CA ASN A 41 -17.45 2.24 22.03
C ASN A 41 -17.05 1.78 20.64
N ILE A 42 -16.92 2.68 19.65
CA ILE A 42 -16.36 2.33 18.34
C ILE A 42 -14.90 1.95 18.55
N LEU A 43 -14.59 0.68 18.35
CA LEU A 43 -13.24 0.12 18.47
C LEU A 43 -12.45 0.34 17.17
N LEU A 44 -13.03 -0.04 16.03
CA LEU A 44 -12.45 0.16 14.70
C LEU A 44 -13.53 0.63 13.73
N ALA A 45 -13.15 1.46 12.77
CA ALA A 45 -14.00 1.92 11.68
C ALA A 45 -13.35 1.59 10.34
N LEU A 46 -13.69 0.43 9.76
CA LEU A 46 -13.02 -0.12 8.59
C LEU A 46 -13.83 0.10 7.30
N PRO A 47 -13.20 0.31 6.14
CA PRO A 47 -13.94 0.44 4.88
C PRO A 47 -14.51 -0.91 4.43
N GLY A 48 -15.82 -0.96 4.18
CA GLY A 48 -16.51 -2.10 3.62
C GLY A 48 -16.50 -2.06 2.10
N ALA A 49 -15.40 -2.51 1.49
CA ALA A 49 -15.19 -2.56 0.04
C ALA A 49 -15.39 -3.95 -0.59
N ASP A 50 -15.77 -4.96 0.18
CA ASP A 50 -15.81 -6.37 -0.24
C ASP A 50 -17.11 -6.83 -0.90
N GLY A 51 -18.19 -6.04 -0.76
CA GLY A 51 -19.51 -6.38 -1.31
C GLY A 51 -20.00 -5.42 -2.39
N PRO A 52 -20.89 -5.85 -3.31
CA PRO A 52 -21.47 -5.01 -4.37
C PRO A 52 -22.36 -3.87 -3.84
N ALA A 53 -22.82 -3.96 -2.59
CA ALA A 53 -23.55 -2.91 -1.87
C ALA A 53 -22.69 -2.23 -0.77
N GLY A 54 -21.37 -2.48 -0.80
CA GLY A 54 -20.49 -2.33 0.34
C GLY A 54 -20.54 -3.55 1.27
N GLY A 55 -19.65 -3.57 2.25
CA GLY A 55 -19.54 -4.64 3.25
C GLY A 55 -18.10 -5.09 3.43
N LEU A 56 -17.82 -5.77 4.54
CA LEU A 56 -16.47 -6.14 4.94
C LEU A 56 -16.36 -7.65 5.09
N HIS A 57 -15.29 -8.25 4.59
CA HIS A 57 -15.02 -9.67 4.77
C HIS A 57 -14.95 -10.03 6.26
N HIS A 58 -15.78 -10.99 6.68
CA HIS A 58 -16.01 -11.33 8.09
C HIS A 58 -14.71 -11.65 8.81
N GLU A 59 -13.91 -12.59 8.29
CA GLU A 59 -12.69 -13.02 8.98
C GLU A 59 -11.62 -11.92 9.01
N THR A 60 -11.56 -11.05 8.00
CA THR A 60 -10.67 -9.87 8.02
C THR A 60 -11.06 -8.92 9.15
N ALA A 61 -12.35 -8.64 9.33
CA ALA A 61 -12.87 -7.80 10.41
C ALA A 61 -12.57 -8.41 11.78
N ARG A 62 -12.88 -9.70 11.95
CA ARG A 62 -12.70 -10.43 13.21
C ARG A 62 -11.24 -10.47 13.64
N ILE A 63 -10.32 -10.76 12.71
CA ILE A 63 -8.88 -10.78 13.00
C ILE A 63 -8.37 -9.38 13.32
N ALA A 64 -8.83 -8.32 12.63
CA ALA A 64 -8.46 -6.94 12.96
C ALA A 64 -8.84 -6.58 14.41
N CYS A 65 -10.05 -6.94 14.84
CA CYS A 65 -10.46 -6.77 16.23
C CYS A 65 -9.63 -7.60 17.22
N ALA A 66 -9.37 -8.86 16.88
CA ALA A 66 -8.58 -9.75 17.73
C ALA A 66 -7.13 -9.26 17.90
N VAL A 67 -6.52 -8.67 16.86
CA VAL A 67 -5.19 -8.03 16.94
C VAL A 67 -5.18 -6.94 18.02
N VAL A 68 -6.12 -5.98 17.96
CA VAL A 68 -6.17 -4.89 18.95
C VAL A 68 -6.62 -5.38 20.33
N ALA A 69 -7.32 -6.51 20.40
CA ALA A 69 -7.65 -7.20 21.65
C ALA A 69 -6.54 -8.14 22.15
N ALA A 70 -5.28 -7.88 21.81
CA ALA A 70 -4.12 -8.67 22.23
C ALA A 70 -4.14 -10.14 21.77
N ASN A 71 -4.43 -10.35 20.47
CA ASN A 71 -4.44 -11.66 19.82
C ASN A 71 -5.49 -12.63 20.40
N ARG A 72 -6.64 -12.12 20.83
CA ARG A 72 -7.78 -12.93 21.31
C ARG A 72 -8.53 -13.56 20.14
N TRP A 73 -7.92 -14.60 19.55
CA TRP A 73 -8.46 -15.35 18.41
C TRP A 73 -9.74 -16.12 18.72
N ASP A 74 -10.05 -16.32 20.00
CA ASP A 74 -11.30 -16.86 20.52
C ASP A 74 -12.45 -15.85 20.52
N GLY A 75 -12.18 -14.58 20.18
CA GLY A 75 -13.21 -13.56 20.03
C GLY A 75 -14.05 -13.74 18.76
N PHE A 76 -15.29 -13.29 18.84
CA PHE A 76 -16.31 -13.43 17.80
C PHE A 76 -17.04 -12.11 17.54
N LEU A 77 -17.68 -12.01 16.37
CA LEU A 77 -18.53 -10.87 16.03
C LEU A 77 -19.99 -11.18 16.39
N ALA A 78 -20.72 -10.17 16.85
CA ALA A 78 -22.14 -10.22 17.17
C ALA A 78 -22.87 -9.02 16.57
N ALA A 79 -24.19 -9.15 16.38
CA ALA A 79 -25.02 -8.06 15.87
C ALA A 79 -25.27 -6.95 16.92
N ASP A 80 -25.18 -7.29 18.21
CA ASP A 80 -25.49 -6.36 19.30
C ASP A 80 -24.54 -6.54 20.52
N ALA A 81 -24.67 -5.63 21.49
CA ALA A 81 -23.80 -5.55 22.66
C ALA A 81 -23.98 -6.68 23.67
N ALA A 82 -25.10 -7.40 23.64
CA ALA A 82 -25.36 -8.59 24.46
C ALA A 82 -25.25 -9.89 23.64
N GLY A 83 -25.01 -9.76 22.34
CA GLY A 83 -25.39 -10.73 21.34
C GLY A 83 -24.56 -12.01 21.35
N ALA A 84 -25.20 -13.06 20.88
CA ALA A 84 -24.55 -14.32 20.52
C ALA A 84 -23.65 -14.13 19.28
N PRO A 85 -22.71 -15.07 19.03
CA PRO A 85 -21.96 -15.11 17.79
C PRO A 85 -22.87 -15.02 16.56
N LEU A 86 -22.44 -14.28 15.54
CA LEU A 86 -23.13 -14.24 14.25
C LEU A 86 -23.23 -15.64 13.66
N ASP A 87 -24.37 -15.95 13.07
CA ASP A 87 -24.55 -17.08 12.16
C ASP A 87 -24.00 -16.69 10.77
N ALA A 88 -22.68 -16.52 10.69
CA ALA A 88 -21.95 -16.15 9.49
C ALA A 88 -20.66 -16.96 9.40
N GLY A 89 -20.37 -17.46 8.21
CA GLY A 89 -19.11 -18.12 7.89
C GLY A 89 -17.93 -17.14 7.87
N PRO A 90 -16.69 -17.64 7.99
CA PRO A 90 -15.48 -16.80 7.96
C PRO A 90 -15.36 -16.01 6.65
N ASP A 91 -15.86 -16.56 5.55
CA ASP A 91 -15.75 -15.99 4.21
C ASP A 91 -16.93 -15.09 3.82
N ASP A 92 -17.92 -14.94 4.71
CA ASP A 92 -19.11 -14.13 4.46
C ASP A 92 -18.79 -12.63 4.48
N ILE A 93 -19.66 -11.86 3.84
CA ILE A 93 -19.56 -10.40 3.81
C ILE A 93 -20.50 -9.80 4.87
N LEU A 94 -19.90 -9.04 5.80
CA LEU A 94 -20.59 -8.23 6.79
C LEU A 94 -21.31 -7.06 6.10
N ALA A 95 -22.61 -7.23 5.85
CA ALA A 95 -23.43 -6.26 5.13
C ALA A 95 -23.98 -5.12 6.01
N ALA A 96 -24.10 -5.34 7.33
CA ALA A 96 -24.59 -4.32 8.25
C ALA A 96 -23.52 -3.25 8.50
N ARG A 97 -23.96 -2.10 9.02
CA ARG A 97 -23.06 -0.97 9.29
C ARG A 97 -22.29 -1.10 10.60
N GLU A 98 -22.75 -1.95 11.50
CA GLU A 98 -22.21 -2.03 12.84
C GLU A 98 -22.33 -3.44 13.40
N TYR A 99 -21.28 -3.82 14.12
CA TYR A 99 -21.11 -5.11 14.78
C TYR A 99 -20.35 -4.91 16.09
N TYR A 100 -20.43 -5.89 16.97
CA TYR A 100 -19.71 -5.91 18.25
C TYR A 100 -18.70 -7.03 18.25
N PHE A 101 -17.46 -6.75 18.65
CA PHE A 101 -16.46 -7.78 18.88
C PHE A 101 -16.48 -8.19 20.34
N HIS A 102 -16.74 -9.46 20.60
CA HIS A 102 -16.83 -10.05 21.92
C HIS A 102 -15.67 -10.97 22.20
N VAL A 103 -15.30 -11.04 23.47
CA VAL A 103 -14.26 -11.91 23.98
C VAL A 103 -14.87 -12.78 25.08
N PRO A 104 -14.89 -14.13 24.92
CA PRO A 104 -15.54 -15.02 25.88
C PRO A 104 -15.08 -14.79 27.32
N GLY A 105 -16.05 -14.67 28.23
CA GLY A 105 -15.82 -14.48 29.67
C GLY A 105 -15.27 -13.11 30.08
N VAL A 106 -15.06 -12.17 29.15
CA VAL A 106 -14.47 -10.86 29.44
C VAL A 106 -15.29 -9.72 28.81
N PRO A 107 -16.39 -9.27 29.47
CA PRO A 107 -17.29 -8.24 28.94
C PRO A 107 -16.58 -6.92 28.61
N GLN A 108 -15.60 -6.54 29.44
CA GLN A 108 -14.72 -5.40 29.21
C GLN A 108 -13.26 -5.89 29.05
N TYR A 109 -12.94 -6.39 27.87
CA TYR A 109 -11.59 -6.83 27.55
C TYR A 109 -10.62 -5.64 27.37
N PRO A 110 -9.33 -5.83 27.68
CA PRO A 110 -8.34 -4.79 27.48
C PRO A 110 -7.95 -4.65 26.00
N VAL A 111 -7.52 -3.45 25.62
CA VAL A 111 -7.11 -3.13 24.25
C VAL A 111 -5.63 -2.74 24.21
N VAL A 112 -4.91 -3.21 23.20
CA VAL A 112 -3.53 -2.77 22.93
C VAL A 112 -3.60 -1.41 22.22
N PRO A 113 -2.97 -0.35 22.75
CA PRO A 113 -3.21 1.01 22.27
C PRO A 113 -2.39 1.39 21.03
N SER A 114 -1.35 0.64 20.67
CA SER A 114 -0.56 0.90 19.47
C SER A 114 0.22 -0.34 19.02
N PHE A 115 0.71 -0.33 17.78
CA PHE A 115 1.56 -1.41 17.26
C PHE A 115 2.82 -1.64 18.11
N ARG A 116 3.40 -0.57 18.66
CA ARG A 116 4.61 -0.66 19.50
C ARG A 116 4.36 -1.38 20.83
N GLU A 117 3.12 -1.31 21.33
CA GLU A 117 2.70 -2.01 22.55
C GLU A 117 2.21 -3.44 22.26
N TRP A 118 2.08 -3.81 20.99
CA TRP A 118 1.57 -5.11 20.58
C TRP A 118 2.66 -6.17 20.60
N ARG A 119 2.38 -7.32 21.22
CA ARG A 119 3.26 -8.49 21.18
C ARG A 119 2.87 -9.41 20.03
N PHE A 120 3.85 -9.81 19.24
CA PHE A 120 3.64 -10.69 18.10
C PHE A 120 3.24 -12.11 18.55
N PRO A 121 2.23 -12.74 17.92
CA PRO A 121 1.72 -14.06 18.29
C PRO A 121 2.56 -15.19 17.67
N HIS A 122 3.83 -15.34 18.08
CA HIS A 122 4.71 -16.40 17.57
C HIS A 122 4.06 -17.79 17.63
N GLY A 123 4.11 -18.53 16.52
CA GLY A 123 3.55 -19.88 16.39
C GLY A 123 2.03 -19.97 16.56
N ARG A 124 1.33 -18.83 16.63
CA ARG A 124 -0.12 -18.74 16.91
C ARG A 124 -0.82 -17.75 15.98
N LEU A 125 -0.43 -17.74 14.70
CA LEU A 125 -1.16 -17.00 13.67
C LEU A 125 -2.60 -17.55 13.53
N PRO A 126 -3.58 -16.75 13.08
CA PRO A 126 -4.92 -17.26 12.78
C PRO A 126 -4.89 -18.42 11.76
N ALA A 127 -5.81 -19.37 11.88
CA ALA A 127 -5.82 -20.59 11.06
C ALA A 127 -5.83 -20.28 9.55
N VAL A 128 -6.60 -19.29 9.11
CA VAL A 128 -6.65 -18.85 7.70
C VAL A 128 -5.30 -18.32 7.20
N TRP A 129 -4.50 -17.69 8.06
CA TRP A 129 -3.15 -17.24 7.71
C TRP A 129 -2.15 -18.41 7.65
N GLN A 130 -2.31 -19.41 8.51
CA GLN A 130 -1.49 -20.63 8.46
C GLN A 130 -1.78 -21.46 7.20
N ALA A 131 -3.06 -21.62 6.86
CA ALA A 131 -3.48 -22.30 5.63
C ALA A 131 -2.96 -21.56 4.39
N ALA A 132 -3.11 -20.23 4.38
CA ALA A 132 -2.56 -19.36 3.34
C ALA A 132 -1.03 -19.44 3.20
N ALA A 133 -0.31 -19.61 4.31
CA ALA A 133 1.12 -19.80 4.28
C ALA A 133 1.52 -21.16 3.67
N ALA A 134 0.84 -22.23 4.08
CA ALA A 134 1.08 -23.58 3.54
C ALA A 134 0.88 -23.62 2.03
N ALA A 135 -0.18 -22.95 1.54
CA ALA A 135 -0.45 -22.69 0.13
C ALA A 135 0.75 -22.18 -0.66
N ALA A 136 1.36 -21.10 -0.14
CA ALA A 136 2.36 -20.32 -0.84
C ALA A 136 3.68 -21.10 -0.93
N CYS A 137 3.94 -21.96 0.05
CA CYS A 137 5.13 -22.80 0.11
C CYS A 137 5.13 -23.93 -0.93
N GLU A 138 3.97 -24.43 -1.37
CA GLU A 138 3.88 -25.50 -2.37
C GLU A 138 4.26 -25.01 -3.79
N ALA A 139 4.20 -23.70 -4.04
CA ALA A 139 4.67 -23.10 -5.27
C ALA A 139 6.21 -23.00 -5.27
N ARG A 140 6.88 -23.86 -6.05
CA ARG A 140 8.34 -24.07 -6.17
C ARG A 140 9.21 -22.84 -5.83
N ALA A 141 9.93 -22.91 -4.70
CA ALA A 141 10.99 -21.95 -4.39
C ALA A 141 12.20 -22.17 -5.33
N ALA A 142 12.55 -21.16 -6.13
CA ALA A 142 13.82 -21.16 -6.85
C ALA A 142 14.99 -21.03 -5.86
N PRO A 143 16.15 -21.66 -6.12
CA PRO A 143 17.31 -21.54 -5.24
C PRO A 143 17.77 -20.09 -5.15
N VAL A 144 17.76 -19.54 -3.93
CA VAL A 144 18.26 -18.19 -3.63
C VAL A 144 19.78 -18.23 -3.78
N ARG A 145 20.29 -17.62 -4.86
CA ARG A 145 21.72 -17.35 -4.98
C ARG A 145 22.11 -16.27 -3.97
N ALA A 146 23.32 -16.36 -3.42
CA ALA A 146 23.85 -15.32 -2.55
C ALA A 146 23.88 -13.99 -3.32
N ALA A 147 23.05 -13.05 -2.90
CA ALA A 147 23.00 -11.70 -3.45
C ALA A 147 23.86 -10.76 -2.58
N SER A 148 24.45 -9.75 -3.21
CA SER A 148 25.30 -8.74 -2.55
C SER A 148 24.52 -7.77 -1.68
N ASP A 149 23.26 -7.50 -2.02
CA ASP A 149 22.35 -6.62 -1.29
C ASP A 149 20.88 -7.04 -1.44
N LEU A 150 20.02 -6.45 -0.60
CA LEU A 150 18.58 -6.75 -0.55
C LEU A 150 17.87 -6.47 -1.88
N SER A 151 18.20 -5.36 -2.55
CA SER A 151 17.59 -4.99 -3.83
C SER A 151 17.86 -6.04 -4.91
N THR A 152 19.09 -6.53 -4.99
CA THR A 152 19.50 -7.59 -5.91
C THR A 152 18.85 -8.92 -5.57
N ALA A 153 18.76 -9.26 -4.27
CA ALA A 153 18.08 -10.47 -3.81
C ALA A 153 16.60 -10.47 -4.24
N LEU A 154 15.93 -9.33 -4.07
CA LEU A 154 14.53 -9.16 -4.43
C LEU A 154 14.32 -9.08 -5.93
N ALA A 155 15.21 -8.47 -6.70
CA ALA A 155 15.16 -8.50 -8.16
C ALA A 155 15.23 -9.93 -8.70
N LEU A 156 16.11 -10.77 -8.14
CA LEU A 156 16.22 -12.18 -8.52
C LEU A 156 15.00 -13.00 -8.09
N ARG A 157 14.45 -12.76 -6.90
CA ARG A 157 13.32 -13.52 -6.35
C ARG A 157 11.98 -13.10 -6.98
N ASP A 158 11.77 -11.79 -7.09
CA ASP A 158 10.49 -11.21 -7.48
C ASP A 158 10.41 -10.97 -8.98
N GLY A 159 11.47 -10.51 -9.64
CA GLY A 159 11.51 -10.19 -11.07
C GLY A 159 10.68 -8.96 -11.46
N SER A 160 9.47 -8.84 -10.92
CA SER A 160 8.51 -7.78 -11.17
C SER A 160 7.74 -7.41 -9.90
N CYS A 161 6.94 -6.35 -9.99
CA CYS A 161 6.01 -5.96 -8.95
C CYS A 161 5.03 -7.10 -8.66
N ARG A 162 4.98 -7.53 -7.39
CA ARG A 162 4.12 -8.64 -6.94
C ARG A 162 2.60 -8.37 -7.02
N MET A 163 2.22 -7.13 -7.29
CA MET A 163 0.84 -6.66 -7.32
C MET A 163 0.37 -6.20 -8.70
N SER A 164 1.27 -5.78 -9.59
CA SER A 164 0.92 -5.28 -10.94
C SER A 164 1.61 -6.02 -12.07
N ALA A 165 2.53 -6.94 -11.78
CA ALA A 165 3.42 -7.59 -12.74
C ALA A 165 4.36 -6.66 -13.52
N CYS A 166 4.33 -5.34 -13.30
CA CYS A 166 5.26 -4.41 -13.94
C CYS A 166 6.70 -4.68 -13.50
N GLU A 167 7.61 -4.84 -14.46
CA GLU A 167 9.05 -5.02 -14.20
C GLU A 167 9.75 -3.69 -13.94
N GLU A 168 9.30 -2.63 -14.61
CA GLU A 168 9.93 -1.32 -14.53
C GLU A 168 9.62 -0.57 -13.23
N THR A 169 10.58 0.26 -12.79
CA THR A 169 10.44 1.19 -11.65
C THR A 169 10.08 0.54 -10.31
N CYS A 170 10.36 -0.75 -10.14
CA CYS A 170 10.14 -1.46 -8.89
C CYS A 170 11.02 -0.91 -7.75
N ARG A 171 10.44 -0.87 -6.55
CA ARG A 171 11.07 -0.46 -5.30
C ARG A 171 10.92 -1.56 -4.26
N VAL A 172 11.90 -1.64 -3.36
CA VAL A 172 11.91 -2.56 -2.23
C VAL A 172 10.93 -2.05 -1.16
N ALA A 173 9.79 -2.73 -1.03
CA ALA A 173 8.78 -2.45 -0.01
C ALA A 173 8.99 -3.38 1.20
N HIS A 174 9.36 -2.82 2.34
CA HIS A 174 9.42 -3.57 3.61
C HIS A 174 8.00 -3.83 4.15
N LEU A 175 7.74 -5.08 4.55
CA LEU A 175 6.48 -5.50 5.16
C LEU A 175 6.38 -4.93 6.58
N VAL A 176 7.34 -5.28 7.44
CA VAL A 176 7.57 -4.56 8.70
C VAL A 176 8.48 -3.37 8.39
N PRO A 177 7.98 -2.12 8.48
CA PRO A 177 8.77 -0.95 8.14
C PRO A 177 10.00 -0.79 9.03
N ARG A 178 11.09 -0.28 8.44
CA ARG A 178 12.34 0.03 9.18
C ARG A 178 12.13 0.89 10.42
N GLN A 179 11.16 1.80 10.39
CA GLN A 179 10.86 2.68 11.53
C GLN A 179 10.33 1.95 12.77
N GLU A 180 9.93 0.67 12.63
CA GLU A 180 9.50 -0.18 13.73
C GLU A 180 10.58 -1.20 14.13
N GLU A 181 11.86 -0.93 13.83
CA GLU A 181 12.99 -1.77 14.22
C GLU A 181 13.04 -2.11 15.71
N ALA A 182 12.73 -1.14 16.59
CA ALA A 182 12.66 -1.39 18.03
C ALA A 182 11.60 -2.46 18.37
N TRP A 183 10.42 -2.40 17.74
CA TRP A 183 9.39 -3.42 17.92
C TRP A 183 9.81 -4.76 17.31
N PHE A 184 10.46 -4.75 16.15
CA PHE A 184 10.97 -5.93 15.46
C PHE A 184 11.99 -6.69 16.34
N CYS A 185 12.93 -5.97 16.95
CA CYS A 185 13.91 -6.53 17.88
C CYS A 185 13.25 -7.03 19.18
N ALA A 186 12.35 -6.24 19.77
CA ALA A 186 11.66 -6.61 21.01
C ALA A 186 10.81 -7.89 20.88
N ASN A 187 10.29 -8.15 19.67
CA ASN A 187 9.55 -9.37 19.35
C ASN A 187 10.41 -10.46 18.71
N ALA A 188 11.75 -10.39 18.80
CA ALA A 188 12.64 -11.42 18.25
C ALA A 188 12.35 -11.80 16.78
N MET A 189 11.81 -10.86 16.00
CA MET A 189 11.33 -11.12 14.63
C MET A 189 12.47 -11.47 13.69
N GLY A 190 13.67 -10.94 13.94
CA GLY A 190 14.87 -11.25 13.17
C GLY A 190 15.40 -12.66 13.47
N SER A 191 15.53 -13.02 14.74
CA SER A 191 16.13 -14.31 15.12
C SER A 191 15.24 -15.51 14.76
N LEU A 192 13.92 -15.34 14.78
CA LEU A 192 12.98 -16.43 14.49
C LEU A 192 12.69 -16.61 13.00
N TYR A 193 12.67 -15.51 12.22
CA TYR A 193 12.09 -15.53 10.88
C TYR A 193 13.02 -15.06 9.76
N ALA A 194 14.06 -14.28 10.07
CA ALA A 194 15.03 -13.88 9.05
C ALA A 194 15.78 -15.12 8.53
N ALA A 195 16.33 -15.02 7.33
CA ALA A 195 17.35 -15.97 6.90
C ALA A 195 18.51 -15.92 7.91
N GLN A 196 19.23 -17.03 8.07
CA GLN A 196 20.45 -17.07 8.88
C GLN A 196 21.53 -16.22 8.21
N THR A 197 21.41 -14.89 8.35
CA THR A 197 22.42 -13.94 7.95
C THR A 197 23.52 -13.95 9.00
N ARG A 198 24.78 -13.87 8.56
CA ARG A 198 25.94 -13.81 9.48
C ARG A 198 26.06 -12.48 10.24
N ARG A 199 25.11 -11.55 10.07
CA ARG A 199 25.12 -10.20 10.67
C ARG A 199 23.76 -9.89 11.31
N VAL A 200 23.75 -9.80 12.64
CA VAL A 200 22.55 -9.52 13.45
C VAL A 200 22.00 -8.11 13.18
N ASP A 201 22.88 -7.14 12.89
CA ASP A 201 22.54 -5.71 12.70
C ASP A 201 21.83 -5.38 11.37
N ALA A 202 21.51 -6.40 10.55
CA ALA A 202 20.84 -6.25 9.26
C ALA A 202 19.55 -7.08 9.16
N ALA A 203 19.05 -7.65 10.26
CA ALA A 203 17.95 -8.61 10.22
C ALA A 203 16.61 -8.02 9.74
N ILE A 204 16.38 -6.70 9.91
CA ILE A 204 15.20 -6.04 9.35
C ILE A 204 15.26 -5.92 7.82
N ASP A 205 16.48 -5.96 7.26
CA ASP A 205 16.80 -5.95 5.83
C ASP A 205 16.91 -7.35 5.25
N ASP A 206 16.01 -8.22 5.67
CA ASP A 206 15.88 -9.57 5.14
C ASP A 206 14.95 -9.59 3.92
N ALA A 207 15.33 -10.36 2.89
CA ALA A 207 14.48 -10.55 1.71
C ALA A 207 13.10 -11.08 2.08
N ARG A 208 12.97 -11.89 3.13
CA ARG A 208 11.69 -12.41 3.63
C ARG A 208 10.77 -11.33 4.18
N ASN A 209 11.32 -10.22 4.69
CA ASN A 209 10.58 -9.06 5.21
C ASN A 209 10.31 -7.99 4.14
N ALA A 210 10.56 -8.26 2.87
CA ALA A 210 10.37 -7.28 1.81
C ALA A 210 9.89 -7.90 0.51
N MET A 211 9.36 -7.07 -0.39
CA MET A 211 8.98 -7.48 -1.75
C MET A 211 9.09 -6.32 -2.73
N LEU A 212 9.14 -6.62 -4.03
CA LEU A 212 9.10 -5.59 -5.06
C LEU A 212 7.68 -5.11 -5.34
N LEU A 213 7.50 -3.79 -5.26
CA LEU A 213 6.30 -3.08 -5.69
C LEU A 213 6.67 -1.97 -6.69
N ARG A 214 5.79 -1.70 -7.66
CA ARG A 214 5.90 -0.53 -8.54
C ARG A 214 5.93 0.75 -7.70
N ALA A 215 6.66 1.77 -8.11
CA ALA A 215 6.95 2.93 -7.25
C ALA A 215 5.70 3.62 -6.64
N ASP A 216 4.62 3.77 -7.40
CA ASP A 216 3.33 4.29 -6.94
C ASP A 216 2.65 3.38 -5.90
N LEU A 217 2.70 2.06 -6.14
CA LEU A 217 2.16 1.05 -5.23
C LEU A 217 2.98 0.96 -3.94
N HIS A 218 4.30 1.10 -4.03
CA HIS A 218 5.19 1.19 -2.87
C HIS A 218 4.81 2.39 -1.98
N LEU A 219 4.64 3.58 -2.57
CA LEU A 219 4.28 4.80 -1.84
C LEU A 219 2.94 4.65 -1.09
N THR A 220 1.95 4.06 -1.76
CA THR A 220 0.60 3.88 -1.21
C THR A 220 0.57 2.74 -0.18
N PHE A 221 1.40 1.71 -0.36
CA PHE A 221 1.62 0.67 0.63
C PHE A 221 2.16 1.26 1.94
N ASP A 222 3.23 2.05 1.90
CA ASP A 222 3.86 2.69 3.08
C ASP A 222 2.92 3.66 3.81
N GLN A 223 1.96 4.23 3.09
CA GLN A 223 0.90 5.06 3.68
C GLN A 223 -0.24 4.25 4.33
N MET A 224 -0.13 2.92 4.38
CA MET A 224 -1.16 1.99 4.88
C MET A 224 -2.47 2.06 4.11
N GLN A 225 -2.45 2.44 2.83
CA GLN A 225 -3.69 2.51 2.04
C GLN A 225 -4.24 1.12 1.70
N PHE A 226 -3.41 0.09 1.74
CA PHE A 226 -3.81 -1.30 1.56
C PHE A 226 -2.89 -2.27 2.32
N VAL A 227 -3.36 -3.50 2.46
CA VAL A 227 -2.67 -4.64 3.06
C VAL A 227 -2.92 -5.89 2.24
N PHE A 228 -2.19 -6.95 2.55
CA PHE A 228 -2.42 -8.27 1.97
C PHE A 228 -3.06 -9.16 3.02
N VAL A 229 -4.18 -9.79 2.69
CA VAL A 229 -4.95 -10.63 3.61
C VAL A 229 -5.36 -11.92 2.92
N PRO A 230 -5.49 -13.02 3.68
CA PRO A 230 -6.01 -14.24 3.13
C PRO A 230 -7.51 -14.15 2.93
N LYS A 231 -7.95 -14.53 1.73
CA LYS A 231 -9.35 -14.70 1.34
C LYS A 231 -9.45 -15.91 0.44
N PRO A 232 -10.58 -16.64 0.46
CA PRO A 232 -10.81 -17.70 -0.51
C PRO A 232 -10.83 -17.10 -1.91
N LEU A 233 -10.26 -17.83 -2.86
CA LEU A 233 -10.45 -17.51 -4.26
C LEU A 233 -11.81 -18.04 -4.74
N PRO A 234 -12.36 -17.45 -5.80
CA PRO A 234 -13.48 -18.05 -6.51
C PRO A 234 -13.17 -19.52 -6.88
N PRO A 235 -14.18 -20.41 -6.87
CA PRO A 235 -14.00 -21.79 -7.31
C PRO A 235 -13.43 -21.86 -8.73
N GLY A 236 -12.35 -22.61 -8.93
CA GLY A 236 -11.76 -22.86 -10.26
C GLY A 236 -10.53 -22.03 -10.63
N GLU A 237 -10.08 -21.10 -9.77
CA GLU A 237 -8.83 -20.35 -9.98
C GLU A 237 -7.62 -21.03 -9.30
N PRO A 238 -6.41 -20.95 -9.90
CA PRO A 238 -5.19 -21.41 -9.24
C PRO A 238 -4.98 -20.65 -7.93
N TRP A 239 -4.68 -21.37 -6.86
CA TRP A 239 -4.73 -20.82 -5.51
C TRP A 239 -3.63 -19.78 -5.27
N CYS A 240 -4.00 -18.50 -5.25
CA CYS A 240 -3.27 -17.46 -4.57
C CYS A 240 -3.93 -17.17 -3.21
N PRO A 241 -3.22 -17.43 -2.11
CA PRO A 241 -3.80 -17.36 -0.77
C PRO A 241 -3.92 -15.92 -0.25
N PHE A 242 -3.35 -14.92 -0.92
CA PHE A 242 -3.36 -13.52 -0.48
C PHE A 242 -3.90 -12.59 -1.56
N VAL A 243 -4.82 -11.73 -1.15
CA VAL A 243 -5.36 -10.67 -2.01
C VAL A 243 -5.03 -9.30 -1.44
N VAL A 244 -5.05 -8.28 -2.30
CA VAL A 244 -4.93 -6.88 -1.88
C VAL A 244 -6.25 -6.42 -1.26
N HIS A 245 -6.21 -5.95 -0.02
CA HIS A 245 -7.36 -5.37 0.67
C HIS A 245 -7.11 -3.90 0.99
N LEU A 246 -8.03 -3.05 0.55
CA LEU A 246 -7.90 -1.59 0.62
C LEU A 246 -8.42 -1.10 1.96
N LEU A 247 -7.65 -0.22 2.58
CA LEU A 247 -7.93 0.42 3.87
C LEU A 247 -8.27 1.91 3.71
N ASP A 248 -7.88 2.54 2.58
CA ASP A 248 -8.26 3.91 2.28
C ASP A 248 -9.55 3.97 1.44
N PRO A 249 -10.68 4.45 2.00
CA PRO A 249 -11.93 4.58 1.24
C PRO A 249 -11.89 5.68 0.16
N LEU A 250 -10.89 6.57 0.17
CA LEU A 250 -10.73 7.65 -0.80
C LEU A 250 -9.93 7.22 -2.04
N ALA A 251 -9.18 6.12 -1.95
CA ALA A 251 -8.35 5.60 -3.04
C ALA A 251 -9.19 4.88 -4.11
N ARG A 252 -10.01 5.65 -4.85
CA ARG A 252 -10.98 5.13 -5.85
C ARG A 252 -10.32 4.28 -6.92
N GLU A 253 -9.20 4.72 -7.48
CA GLU A 253 -8.49 4.02 -8.54
C GLU A 253 -7.82 2.75 -8.03
N LEU A 254 -7.13 2.81 -6.88
CA LEU A 254 -6.54 1.61 -6.29
C LEU A 254 -7.61 0.58 -5.93
N ARG A 255 -8.75 1.02 -5.40
CA ARG A 255 -9.87 0.13 -5.15
C ARG A 255 -10.35 -0.51 -6.45
N ARG A 256 -10.56 0.30 -7.50
CA ARG A 256 -10.98 -0.17 -8.81
C ARG A 256 -10.05 -1.21 -9.38
N LEU A 257 -8.74 -1.02 -9.25
CA LEU A 257 -7.74 -1.81 -9.97
C LEU A 257 -7.24 -3.00 -9.17
N TYR A 258 -7.25 -2.93 -7.84
CA TYR A 258 -6.53 -3.89 -7.02
C TYR A 258 -7.35 -4.48 -5.87
N HIS A 259 -8.50 -3.94 -5.49
CA HIS A 259 -9.24 -4.52 -4.36
C HIS A 259 -9.70 -5.96 -4.65
N ASN A 260 -9.36 -6.88 -3.73
CA ASN A 260 -9.54 -8.32 -3.85
C ASN A 260 -8.92 -8.92 -5.12
N VAL A 261 -7.90 -8.25 -5.67
CA VAL A 261 -7.05 -8.82 -6.72
C VAL A 261 -5.99 -9.70 -6.06
N PRO A 262 -5.80 -10.94 -6.54
CA PRO A 262 -4.79 -11.83 -6.00
C PRO A 262 -3.38 -11.33 -6.33
N LEU A 263 -2.46 -11.55 -5.39
CA LEU A 263 -1.04 -11.27 -5.62
C LEU A 263 -0.43 -12.30 -6.57
N GLN A 264 0.71 -11.94 -7.16
CA GLN A 264 1.64 -12.97 -7.59
C GLN A 264 2.11 -13.72 -6.34
N ALA A 265 2.12 -15.06 -6.39
CA ALA A 265 2.47 -15.92 -5.26
C ALA A 265 3.69 -15.34 -4.50
N PRO A 266 3.57 -14.98 -3.21
CA PRO A 266 4.61 -14.27 -2.46
C PRO A 266 5.74 -15.23 -2.03
N LEU A 267 6.38 -15.86 -3.01
CA LEU A 267 7.42 -16.87 -2.80
C LEU A 267 8.60 -16.29 -2.03
N GLY A 268 9.02 -17.01 -0.98
CA GLY A 268 10.14 -16.60 -0.14
C GLY A 268 9.87 -15.35 0.71
N VAL A 269 8.61 -14.94 0.85
CA VAL A 269 8.14 -13.98 1.86
C VAL A 269 7.60 -14.76 3.06
N THR A 270 8.01 -14.37 4.26
CA THR A 270 7.53 -15.04 5.48
C THR A 270 6.13 -14.53 5.86
N PRO A 271 5.15 -15.43 6.12
CA PRO A 271 3.77 -15.04 6.43
C PRO A 271 3.66 -14.21 7.73
N GLU A 272 4.56 -14.41 8.69
CA GLU A 272 4.62 -13.61 9.91
C GLU A 272 4.87 -12.12 9.63
N TYR A 273 5.69 -11.78 8.63
CA TYR A 273 5.91 -10.38 8.25
C TYR A 273 4.71 -9.79 7.52
N LEU A 274 4.01 -10.58 6.70
CA LEU A 274 2.72 -10.17 6.11
C LEU A 274 1.69 -9.89 7.20
N PHE A 275 1.62 -10.75 8.22
CA PHE A 275 0.70 -10.59 9.34
C PHE A 275 1.04 -9.38 10.21
N ALA A 276 2.34 -9.17 10.49
CA ALA A 276 2.80 -7.99 11.20
C ALA A 276 2.44 -6.70 10.44
N ARG A 277 2.55 -6.70 9.11
CA ARG A 277 2.11 -5.57 8.27
C ARG A 277 0.60 -5.34 8.38
N PHE A 278 -0.21 -6.40 8.31
CA PHE A 278 -1.64 -6.30 8.53
C PHE A 278 -1.95 -5.65 9.89
N ALA A 279 -1.35 -6.15 10.98
CA ALA A 279 -1.52 -5.60 12.32
C ALA A 279 -1.09 -4.12 12.39
N TRP A 280 0.07 -3.78 11.83
CA TRP A 280 0.59 -2.40 11.79
C TRP A 280 -0.41 -1.43 11.14
N ALA A 281 -1.07 -1.83 10.06
CA ALA A 281 -2.06 -1.02 9.36
C ALA A 281 -3.43 -0.94 10.07
N VAL A 282 -3.74 -1.87 10.98
CA VAL A 282 -5.00 -1.85 11.77
C VAL A 282 -4.95 -0.82 12.90
N PHE A 283 -3.83 -0.69 13.61
CA PHE A 283 -3.71 0.20 14.78
C PHE A 283 -4.09 1.67 14.54
N PRO A 284 -3.80 2.29 13.38
CA PRO A 284 -4.34 3.61 13.04
C PRO A 284 -5.85 3.79 13.23
N PHE A 285 -6.66 2.75 13.00
CA PHE A 285 -8.11 2.82 13.12
C PHE A 285 -8.60 2.86 14.57
N LEU A 286 -7.70 2.65 15.54
CA LEU A 286 -7.98 2.74 16.97
C LEU A 286 -7.88 4.19 17.50
N GLU A 287 -7.40 5.13 16.68
CA GLU A 287 -7.12 6.52 17.08
C GLU A 287 -8.34 7.20 17.73
N ASP A 288 -9.55 6.98 17.20
CA ASP A 288 -10.78 7.58 17.74
C ASP A 288 -11.19 6.94 19.07
N PHE A 289 -11.08 5.61 19.19
CA PHE A 289 -11.36 4.89 20.45
C PHE A 289 -10.54 5.44 21.62
N LEU A 290 -9.26 5.74 21.38
CA LEU A 290 -8.33 6.24 22.39
C LEU A 290 -8.50 7.73 22.73
N ARG A 291 -9.17 8.51 21.86
CA ARG A 291 -9.38 9.95 22.05
C ARG A 291 -10.65 10.32 22.78
N HIS A 292 -11.63 9.43 22.81
CA HIS A 292 -12.88 9.69 23.50
C HIS A 292 -12.65 9.96 25.00
N PRO A 293 -13.53 10.75 25.65
CA PRO A 293 -13.39 11.20 27.03
C PRO A 293 -13.77 10.11 28.05
N VAL A 294 -13.35 8.86 27.82
CA VAL A 294 -13.63 7.70 28.67
C VAL A 294 -12.34 7.01 29.05
N ALA A 295 -12.19 6.63 30.32
CA ALA A 295 -11.04 5.84 30.77
C ALA A 295 -11.04 4.48 30.07
N ARG A 296 -9.86 4.01 29.64
CA ARG A 296 -9.74 2.76 28.88
C ARG A 296 -8.90 1.75 29.63
N LYS A 297 -9.37 0.51 29.67
CA LYS A 297 -8.60 -0.66 30.08
C LYS A 297 -7.70 -1.06 28.91
N LEU A 298 -6.39 -0.94 29.11
CA LEU A 298 -5.37 -1.12 28.08
C LEU A 298 -4.32 -2.15 28.50
N LEU A 299 -3.68 -2.77 27.51
CA LEU A 299 -2.48 -3.59 27.68
C LEU A 299 -1.29 -2.83 27.10
N VAL A 300 -0.28 -2.58 27.92
CA VAL A 300 0.96 -1.88 27.55
C VAL A 300 2.15 -2.76 27.88
N THR A 301 3.22 -2.68 27.09
CA THR A 301 4.39 -3.55 27.25
C THR A 301 5.11 -3.37 28.59
N SER A 302 5.01 -2.19 29.19
CA SER A 302 5.60 -1.88 30.50
C SER A 302 4.90 -2.56 31.68
N ASP A 303 3.69 -3.09 31.49
CA ASP A 303 2.89 -3.68 32.57
C ASP A 303 2.40 -5.08 32.14
N PRO A 304 2.64 -6.14 32.93
CA PRO A 304 2.13 -7.47 32.61
C PRO A 304 0.60 -7.54 32.66
N ASP A 305 -0.05 -6.69 33.46
CA ASP A 305 -1.49 -6.74 33.71
C ASP A 305 -2.24 -5.60 32.99
N PRO A 306 -3.54 -5.79 32.69
CA PRO A 306 -4.36 -4.72 32.15
C PRO A 306 -4.49 -3.52 33.10
N ILE A 307 -4.11 -2.33 32.63
CA ILE A 307 -4.21 -1.09 33.38
C ILE A 307 -5.35 -0.21 32.85
N THR A 308 -6.03 0.51 33.75
CA THR A 308 -7.03 1.51 33.33
C THR A 308 -6.38 2.89 33.28
N LEU A 309 -6.35 3.49 32.10
CA LEU A 309 -5.76 4.80 31.86
C LEU A 309 -6.82 5.88 31.66
N SER A 310 -6.53 7.09 32.14
CA SER A 310 -7.37 8.26 31.92
C SER A 310 -7.35 8.70 30.45
N PRO A 311 -8.37 9.41 29.96
CA PRO A 311 -8.45 9.87 28.57
C PRO A 311 -7.19 10.63 28.10
N GLN A 312 -6.61 11.46 28.98
CA GLN A 312 -5.42 12.25 28.68
C GLN A 312 -4.19 11.35 28.44
N LYS A 313 -4.06 10.26 29.22
CA LYS A 313 -2.99 9.28 29.04
C LYS A 313 -3.22 8.44 27.78
N CYS A 314 -4.46 8.01 27.52
CA CYS A 314 -4.83 7.29 26.29
C CYS A 314 -4.48 8.08 25.02
N ALA A 315 -4.73 9.39 25.02
CA ALA A 315 -4.47 10.25 23.87
C ALA A 315 -2.98 10.32 23.48
N LEU A 316 -2.04 10.04 24.41
CA LEU A 316 -0.59 10.08 24.14
C LEU A 316 -0.17 9.03 23.09
N PHE A 317 -0.82 7.86 23.08
CA PHE A 317 -0.56 6.81 22.10
C PHE A 317 -0.91 7.24 20.66
N THR A 318 -1.87 8.16 20.50
CA THR A 318 -2.23 8.69 19.17
C THR A 318 -1.25 9.73 18.64
N ARG A 319 -0.55 10.46 19.53
CA ARG A 319 0.41 11.51 19.14
C ARG A 319 1.74 10.94 18.68
N GLN A 320 2.17 9.83 19.28
CA GLN A 320 3.39 9.12 18.90
C GLN A 320 3.28 8.50 17.50
N ALA A 321 2.11 7.97 17.14
CA ALA A 321 1.83 7.44 15.80
C ALA A 321 1.94 8.50 14.68
N ARG A 322 1.69 9.78 14.98
CA ARG A 322 1.81 10.87 13.98
C ARG A 322 3.25 11.27 13.66
N ARG A 323 4.18 11.10 14.61
CA ARG A 323 5.60 11.43 14.41
C ARG A 323 6.31 10.42 13.50
N SER A 324 5.85 9.16 13.43
CA SER A 324 6.42 8.17 12.52
C SER A 324 6.01 8.38 11.05
N ARG A 325 4.78 8.88 10.82
CA ARG A 325 4.24 9.16 9.47
C ARG A 325 5.01 10.22 8.66
N SER A 326 5.89 11.00 9.28
CA SER A 326 6.66 12.08 8.63
C SER A 326 8.15 11.80 8.43
N ALA A 327 8.62 10.58 8.67
CA ALA A 327 10.03 10.24 8.50
C ALA A 327 10.39 9.93 7.04
N SER A 328 10.36 10.94 6.18
CA SER A 328 11.08 10.86 4.90
C SER A 328 12.57 10.67 5.23
N PRO A 329 13.29 9.70 4.62
CA PRO A 329 14.70 9.49 4.91
C PRO A 329 15.49 10.78 4.62
N LYS A 330 16.05 11.40 5.67
CA LYS A 330 16.99 12.52 5.48
C LYS A 330 18.16 11.99 4.67
N LYS A 331 18.31 12.53 3.46
CA LYS A 331 19.47 12.43 2.59
C LYS A 331 20.74 12.59 3.44
N ARG A 332 21.59 11.56 3.48
CA ARG A 332 22.81 11.48 4.30
C ARG A 332 23.64 12.76 4.13
N GLY A 333 23.88 13.48 5.24
CA GLY A 333 24.98 14.44 5.30
C GLY A 333 26.29 13.67 5.23
N ARG A 334 27.19 14.08 4.34
CA ARG A 334 28.55 13.53 4.25
C ARG A 334 29.24 13.68 5.61
N SER A 335 29.86 12.59 6.06
CA SER A 335 30.73 12.55 7.24
C SER A 335 31.91 13.51 7.05
N ALA A 336 32.06 14.47 7.96
CA ALA A 336 33.31 15.20 8.14
C ALA A 336 34.20 14.40 9.11
N VAL A 337 35.49 14.42 8.79
CA VAL A 337 36.58 13.68 9.42
C VAL A 337 36.77 14.12 10.87
N ALA A 338 37.15 13.16 11.71
CA ALA A 338 37.52 13.33 13.10
C ALA A 338 38.86 14.07 13.24
N GLU A 339 38.93 15.05 14.13
CA GLU A 339 40.14 15.39 14.88
C GLU A 339 39.75 15.69 16.34
N ASP A 340 40.52 15.09 17.25
CA ASP A 340 40.53 15.25 18.71
C ASP A 340 40.81 16.71 19.12
N ASP A 341 40.14 17.22 20.16
CA ASP A 341 40.73 17.52 21.48
C ASP A 341 39.68 18.19 22.40
N ASP A 342 39.73 17.86 23.69
CA ASP A 342 38.98 18.45 24.83
C ASP A 342 40.06 18.99 25.82
N PRO A 343 39.83 19.84 26.86
CA PRO A 343 38.64 20.56 27.32
C PRO A 343 38.88 22.06 27.66
N GLN A 344 37.79 22.77 28.03
CA GLN A 344 37.63 23.64 29.24
C GLN A 344 36.82 24.95 29.06
N GLU A 345 35.87 25.09 29.99
CA GLU A 345 35.13 26.22 30.59
C GLU A 345 35.42 27.69 30.17
N GLU A 346 34.36 28.48 29.90
CA GLU A 346 33.90 29.65 30.71
C GLU A 346 32.88 30.55 29.97
N GLU A 347 32.10 31.27 30.77
CA GLU A 347 30.95 32.15 30.44
C GLU A 347 31.33 33.43 29.67
N THR A 348 30.36 34.04 28.95
CA THR A 348 29.96 35.47 29.09
C THR A 348 28.89 35.91 28.08
N GLU A 349 28.12 36.92 28.50
CA GLU A 349 26.87 37.45 27.95
C GLU A 349 27.03 38.51 26.82
N ASP A 350 25.89 38.81 26.18
CA ASP A 350 25.44 40.07 25.56
C ASP A 350 25.51 40.37 24.03
N ALA A 351 24.33 40.82 23.54
CA ALA A 351 24.00 41.78 22.47
C ALA A 351 23.22 41.31 21.19
N GLU A 352 22.01 41.87 21.06
CA GLU A 352 20.94 41.81 20.02
C GLU A 352 21.23 42.59 18.68
N PRO A 353 20.30 42.79 17.67
CA PRO A 353 19.25 41.93 17.06
C PRO A 353 18.99 42.08 15.49
N LEU A 354 18.15 41.18 14.91
CA LEU A 354 17.30 41.26 13.66
C LEU A 354 17.92 41.21 12.22
N PRO A 355 17.16 40.93 11.10
CA PRO A 355 15.69 40.77 10.88
C PRO A 355 15.21 39.52 10.05
N PRO A 356 13.89 39.33 9.80
CA PRO A 356 13.28 38.05 9.38
C PRO A 356 12.92 37.97 7.88
N ARG A 357 12.84 36.75 7.31
CA ARG A 357 12.28 36.55 5.94
C ARG A 357 11.31 35.36 5.81
N ARG A 358 10.03 35.76 5.79
CA ARG A 358 8.93 35.43 4.84
C ARG A 358 8.48 33.97 4.61
N LYS A 359 7.28 33.71 5.12
CA LYS A 359 6.30 32.69 4.68
C LYS A 359 5.79 32.98 3.24
N LYS A 360 5.68 31.96 2.39
CA LYS A 360 4.77 31.90 1.20
C LYS A 360 4.00 30.58 1.32
N ALA A 361 2.72 30.60 1.69
CA ALA A 361 1.52 30.92 0.90
C ALA A 361 1.11 29.77 -0.03
N ARG A 362 -0.01 29.16 0.37
CA ARG A 362 -0.76 28.02 -0.14
C ARG A 362 -1.78 28.53 -1.17
N CYS A 363 -1.93 27.86 -2.32
CA CYS A 363 -3.02 28.10 -3.26
C CYS A 363 -4.00 26.93 -3.28
N SER A 364 -5.28 27.25 -3.11
CA SER A 364 -6.44 26.38 -3.29
C SER A 364 -6.92 26.40 -4.76
N PRO A 365 -7.59 25.34 -5.25
CA PRO A 365 -8.08 25.27 -6.63
C PRO A 365 -9.46 25.91 -6.79
N ARG A 366 -9.72 26.47 -7.97
CA ARG A 366 -10.99 27.08 -8.39
C ARG A 366 -11.73 26.16 -9.37
N ALA A 367 -13.05 26.31 -9.34
CA ALA A 367 -14.11 25.46 -9.86
C ALA A 367 -14.19 25.23 -11.38
N SER A 368 -14.89 24.14 -11.71
CA SER A 368 -15.37 23.69 -13.03
C SER A 368 -16.40 24.63 -13.70
N PRO A 369 -16.71 24.36 -14.97
CA PRO A 369 -18.11 24.04 -15.35
C PRO A 369 -18.16 22.82 -16.31
N SER A 370 -19.01 21.80 -16.06
CA SER A 370 -20.40 21.64 -16.54
C SER A 370 -20.59 21.70 -18.06
N ALA A 371 -20.83 20.54 -18.68
CA ALA A 371 -21.69 20.42 -19.87
C ALA A 371 -22.24 18.98 -19.97
N ALA A 372 -23.57 18.88 -19.88
CA ALA A 372 -24.34 17.71 -20.26
C ALA A 372 -24.59 17.75 -21.77
N SER A 373 -24.62 16.58 -22.43
CA SER A 373 -25.64 16.23 -23.42
C SER A 373 -25.51 14.78 -23.88
N ALA A 374 -26.68 14.19 -24.10
CA ALA A 374 -26.93 12.79 -24.38
C ALA A 374 -26.99 12.48 -25.88
N ALA A 375 -26.68 11.24 -26.25
CA ALA A 375 -27.27 10.48 -27.37
C ALA A 375 -26.84 9.00 -27.22
N LYS A 376 -27.71 8.09 -26.76
CA LYS A 376 -28.57 7.21 -27.57
C LYS A 376 -27.88 6.67 -28.83
N LEU A 377 -27.50 5.39 -28.84
CA LEU A 377 -27.68 4.48 -29.99
C LEU A 377 -27.72 3.01 -29.53
N HIS A 378 -28.89 2.39 -29.77
CA HIS A 378 -29.22 1.03 -30.20
C HIS A 378 -28.61 -0.22 -29.54
N ASN A 379 -29.52 -0.94 -28.88
CA ASN A 379 -29.57 -2.40 -28.73
C ASN A 379 -29.39 -3.12 -30.07
N ASN A 380 -28.68 -4.25 -30.05
CA ASN A 380 -29.20 -5.45 -30.70
C ASN A 380 -28.77 -6.70 -29.93
N GLU A 381 -29.76 -7.43 -29.42
CA GLU A 381 -29.65 -8.75 -28.80
C GLU A 381 -29.39 -9.82 -29.86
N SER A 382 -28.60 -10.83 -29.50
CA SER A 382 -28.69 -12.21 -30.02
C SER A 382 -27.95 -13.16 -29.06
N ASN A 383 -28.70 -13.89 -28.24
CA ASN A 383 -28.34 -15.16 -27.59
C ASN A 383 -28.00 -16.23 -28.68
N ASP A 384 -27.17 -17.27 -28.54
CA ASP A 384 -26.93 -18.24 -27.47
C ASP A 384 -25.57 -18.99 -27.67
N PRO A 385 -25.03 -19.70 -26.66
CA PRO A 385 -23.71 -20.40 -26.67
C PRO A 385 -23.82 -21.84 -27.25
N PRO A 386 -22.73 -22.54 -27.65
CA PRO A 386 -21.91 -23.33 -26.69
C PRO A 386 -20.46 -23.68 -27.12
N HIS A 387 -19.79 -24.42 -26.24
CA HIS A 387 -18.58 -25.27 -26.42
C HIS A 387 -17.20 -24.75 -26.00
N LEU A 388 -16.85 -25.19 -24.79
CA LEU A 388 -15.52 -25.37 -24.23
C LEU A 388 -14.68 -26.31 -25.11
N SER A 389 -13.55 -25.81 -25.60
CA SER A 389 -12.37 -26.64 -25.86
C SER A 389 -11.16 -25.89 -25.29
N GLY A 390 -10.59 -26.44 -24.22
CA GLY A 390 -9.35 -25.95 -23.64
C GLY A 390 -8.20 -26.12 -24.63
N SER A 391 -7.76 -25.02 -25.20
CA SER A 391 -6.43 -24.88 -25.78
C SER A 391 -5.74 -23.78 -25.00
N GLN A 392 -4.64 -24.10 -24.32
CA GLN A 392 -3.71 -23.08 -23.85
C GLN A 392 -3.15 -22.40 -25.10
N ALA A 393 -3.78 -21.30 -25.51
CA ALA A 393 -3.26 -20.44 -26.56
C ALA A 393 -2.06 -19.69 -25.97
N THR A 394 -0.85 -20.11 -26.35
CA THR A 394 0.32 -19.25 -26.27
C THR A 394 0.07 -18.10 -27.24
N ALA A 395 -0.29 -16.93 -26.74
CA ALA A 395 -0.35 -15.72 -27.56
C ALA A 395 1.02 -15.57 -28.24
N SER A 396 1.03 -15.51 -29.56
CA SER A 396 2.27 -15.24 -30.30
C SER A 396 2.77 -13.84 -29.93
N ASP A 397 4.08 -13.60 -30.02
CA ASP A 397 4.67 -12.28 -29.75
C ASP A 397 3.95 -11.15 -30.53
N ASP A 398 3.45 -11.45 -31.73
CA ASP A 398 2.64 -10.53 -32.55
C ASP A 398 1.28 -10.17 -31.94
N GLU A 399 0.66 -11.09 -31.20
CA GLU A 399 -0.63 -10.87 -30.53
C GLU A 399 -0.43 -10.02 -29.27
N PHE A 400 0.65 -10.28 -28.53
CA PHE A 400 1.06 -9.46 -27.39
C PHE A 400 1.39 -8.02 -27.83
N ASP A 401 2.18 -7.86 -28.90
CA ASP A 401 2.52 -6.55 -29.46
C ASP A 401 1.28 -5.79 -29.95
N SER A 402 0.30 -6.50 -30.52
CA SER A 402 -0.97 -5.92 -30.94
C SER A 402 -1.79 -5.39 -29.75
N ILE A 403 -1.87 -6.17 -28.66
CA ILE A 403 -2.55 -5.77 -27.43
C ILE A 403 -1.84 -4.58 -26.77
N CYS A 404 -0.51 -4.60 -26.70
CA CYS A 404 0.29 -3.50 -26.18
C CYS A 404 0.08 -2.20 -27.00
N LYS A 405 0.09 -2.29 -28.33
CA LYS A 405 -0.17 -1.14 -29.21
C LYS A 405 -1.59 -0.59 -29.01
N ALA A 406 -2.60 -1.46 -28.92
CA ALA A 406 -3.97 -1.04 -28.67
C ALA A 406 -4.13 -0.33 -27.31
N HIS A 407 -3.47 -0.85 -26.26
CA HIS A 407 -3.50 -0.25 -24.94
C HIS A 407 -2.78 1.10 -24.89
N LEU A 408 -1.60 1.20 -25.52
CA LEU A 408 -0.84 2.45 -25.62
C LEU A 408 -1.62 3.52 -26.39
N GLU A 409 -2.32 3.14 -27.45
CA GLU A 409 -3.15 4.07 -28.21
C GLU A 409 -4.33 4.57 -27.38
N GLN A 410 -4.96 3.70 -26.59
CA GLN A 410 -6.03 4.09 -25.68
C GLN A 410 -5.53 5.06 -24.58
N GLU A 411 -4.34 4.82 -24.03
CA GLU A 411 -3.73 5.70 -23.01
C GLU A 411 -3.30 7.05 -23.60
N ARG A 412 -2.80 7.07 -24.84
CA ARG A 412 -2.51 8.33 -25.57
C ARG A 412 -3.78 9.16 -25.77
N GLN A 413 -4.89 8.53 -26.16
CA GLN A 413 -6.17 9.21 -26.32
C GLN A 413 -6.73 9.74 -25.00
N ARG A 414 -6.52 9.04 -23.88
CA ARG A 414 -6.88 9.53 -22.54
C ARG A 414 -6.02 10.71 -22.10
N SER A 415 -4.74 10.70 -22.46
CA SER A 415 -3.75 11.70 -22.03
C SER A 415 -3.76 12.97 -22.90
N ASP A 416 -4.35 12.92 -24.08
CA ASP A 416 -4.55 14.08 -24.97
C ASP A 416 -6.03 14.34 -25.28
N PRO A 417 -6.83 14.77 -24.28
CA PRO A 417 -8.26 15.03 -24.46
C PRO A 417 -8.55 16.16 -25.46
N SER A 418 -7.56 17.01 -25.75
CA SER A 418 -7.64 18.09 -26.74
C SER A 418 -7.20 17.69 -28.15
N SER A 419 -6.68 16.48 -28.35
CA SER A 419 -6.02 16.05 -29.61
C SER A 419 -4.87 16.98 -30.06
N ALA A 420 -4.27 17.73 -29.13
CA ALA A 420 -3.21 18.69 -29.40
C ALA A 420 -1.89 17.98 -29.74
N TRP A 421 -1.58 16.88 -29.06
CA TRP A 421 -0.41 16.06 -29.35
C TRP A 421 -0.55 15.35 -30.70
N LYS A 422 -1.75 14.84 -31.02
CA LYS A 422 -2.01 14.23 -32.33
C LYS A 422 -1.86 15.24 -33.48
N ALA A 423 -2.41 16.44 -33.33
CA ALA A 423 -2.22 17.53 -34.28
C ALA A 423 -0.75 17.94 -34.44
N GLU A 424 0.04 17.91 -33.36
CA GLU A 424 1.48 18.18 -33.40
C GLU A 424 2.25 17.08 -34.16
N GLN A 425 1.87 15.81 -33.98
CA GLN A 425 2.46 14.67 -34.70
C GLN A 425 2.11 14.70 -36.20
N ASP A 426 0.87 15.01 -36.54
CA ASP A 426 0.43 15.13 -37.93
C ASP A 426 1.15 16.30 -38.63
N TRP A 427 1.29 17.44 -37.94
CA TRP A 427 2.08 18.57 -38.43
C TRP A 427 3.56 18.21 -38.62
N LEU A 428 4.16 17.48 -37.67
CA LEU A 428 5.55 16.99 -37.78
C LEU A 428 5.75 16.04 -38.97
N ALA A 429 4.79 15.15 -39.23
CA ALA A 429 4.84 14.23 -40.36
C ALA A 429 4.81 14.99 -41.70
N GLU A 430 3.96 16.02 -41.81
CA GLU A 430 3.89 16.89 -42.98
C GLU A 430 5.16 17.75 -43.12
N ALA A 431 5.65 18.32 -42.02
CA ALA A 431 6.84 19.16 -41.94
C ALA A 431 8.11 18.48 -42.50
N VAL A 432 8.24 17.16 -42.36
CA VAL A 432 9.38 16.39 -42.89
C VAL A 432 9.35 16.28 -44.42
N THR A 433 8.16 16.42 -45.03
CA THR A 433 7.97 16.22 -46.48
C THR A 433 8.08 17.52 -47.30
N ARG A 434 8.21 18.68 -46.64
CA ARG A 434 8.28 20.00 -47.29
C ARG A 434 9.43 20.87 -46.76
N PRO A 435 9.89 21.86 -47.53
CA PRO A 435 10.78 22.88 -47.00
C PRO A 435 10.10 23.64 -45.85
N LEU A 436 10.80 23.78 -44.72
CA LEU A 436 10.33 24.50 -43.54
C LEU A 436 10.64 25.99 -43.63
N ALA A 437 9.68 26.84 -43.24
CA ALA A 437 9.94 28.27 -43.08
C ALA A 437 10.80 28.52 -41.84
N GLN A 438 11.53 29.64 -41.80
CA GLN A 438 12.41 29.99 -40.67
C GLN A 438 11.66 30.06 -39.32
N SER A 439 10.41 30.51 -39.33
CA SER A 439 9.53 30.55 -38.16
C SER A 439 9.06 29.17 -37.66
N GLU A 440 9.17 28.13 -38.49
CA GLU A 440 8.75 26.76 -38.16
C GLU A 440 9.90 25.91 -37.62
N LEU A 441 11.15 26.33 -37.82
CA LEU A 441 12.35 25.55 -37.45
C LEU A 441 12.44 25.31 -35.94
N ARG A 442 12.13 26.31 -35.11
CA ARG A 442 12.15 26.16 -33.64
C ARG A 442 11.17 25.09 -33.18
N ARG A 443 9.91 25.22 -33.60
CA ARG A 443 8.84 24.26 -33.29
C ARG A 443 9.20 22.85 -33.76
N TYR A 444 9.80 22.72 -34.94
CA TYR A 444 10.24 21.42 -35.48
C TYR A 444 11.30 20.75 -34.61
N TRP A 445 12.32 21.49 -34.16
CA TRP A 445 13.38 20.96 -33.31
C TRP A 445 12.91 20.67 -31.88
N GLU A 446 12.10 21.54 -31.29
CA GLU A 446 11.48 21.31 -29.98
C GLU A 446 10.59 20.06 -30.01
N ALA A 447 9.78 19.89 -31.06
CA ALA A 447 8.92 18.72 -31.22
C ALA A 447 9.70 17.42 -31.52
N ARG A 448 10.96 17.51 -31.97
CA ARG A 448 11.91 16.40 -32.08
C ARG A 448 12.71 16.14 -30.79
N GLY A 449 12.47 16.92 -29.73
CA GLY A 449 13.11 16.77 -28.42
C GLY A 449 14.45 17.46 -28.28
N TYR A 450 14.77 18.44 -29.14
CA TYR A 450 15.97 19.26 -29.03
C TYR A 450 15.66 20.55 -28.26
N ASP A 451 16.53 20.92 -27.32
CA ASP A 451 16.50 22.23 -26.69
C ASP A 451 17.08 23.28 -27.64
N VAL A 452 16.24 24.19 -28.13
CA VAL A 452 16.62 25.26 -29.06
C VAL A 452 16.92 26.52 -28.26
N LEU A 453 18.19 26.90 -28.16
CA LEU A 453 18.65 28.11 -27.49
C LEU A 453 18.64 29.30 -28.48
N GLU A 454 18.24 30.48 -28.02
CA GLU A 454 18.34 31.71 -28.82
C GLU A 454 19.79 32.22 -28.80
N GLU A 455 20.25 32.88 -29.87
CA GLU A 455 21.62 33.45 -29.94
C GLU A 455 21.93 34.39 -28.77
N ALA A 456 20.92 35.03 -28.18
CA ALA A 456 21.04 35.87 -27.00
C ALA A 456 21.40 35.10 -25.71
N ASP A 457 21.18 33.78 -25.66
CA ASP A 457 21.51 32.93 -24.51
C ASP A 457 22.94 32.36 -24.58
N LEU A 458 23.64 32.53 -25.73
CA LEU A 458 25.01 32.05 -25.94
C LEU A 458 26.09 33.02 -25.41
N ASP A 459 25.73 34.28 -25.14
CA ASP A 459 26.65 35.31 -24.61
C ASP A 459 27.05 35.10 -23.12
N HIS A 460 26.50 34.07 -22.45
CA HIS A 460 26.85 33.72 -21.07
C HIS A 460 27.79 32.52 -20.91
N VAL A 461 28.24 31.90 -22.00
CA VAL A 461 29.28 30.85 -21.93
C VAL A 461 30.61 31.45 -22.36
N SER A 462 31.25 32.16 -21.44
CA SER A 462 32.63 32.62 -21.61
C SER A 462 33.60 31.42 -21.63
N PRO A 463 34.52 31.31 -22.60
CA PRO A 463 35.51 30.24 -22.62
C PRO A 463 36.65 30.60 -21.65
N HIS A 464 36.79 29.82 -20.56
CA HIS A 464 38.04 29.79 -19.83
C HIS A 464 39.10 29.10 -20.70
N ALA A 465 39.86 29.92 -21.43
CA ALA A 465 41.11 29.53 -22.08
C ALA A 465 42.28 29.73 -21.11
N GLU A 466 43.09 28.66 -21.01
CA GLU A 466 44.52 28.56 -20.71
C GLU A 466 45.27 29.79 -20.16
N SER A 467 45.84 29.60 -18.96
CA SER A 467 47.24 29.95 -18.64
C SER A 467 47.69 29.20 -17.38
#